data_AF-A0A8T4LW37-F1
#
_entry.id   AF-A0A8T4LW37-F1
#
_cell.length_a   1.000
_cell.length_b   1.000
_cell.length_c   1.000
_cell.angle_alpha   90.00
_cell.angle_beta   90.00
_cell.angle_gamma   90.00
#
_symmetry.space_group_name_H-M   'P 1'
#
loop_
_entity.id
_entity.type
_entity.pdbx_description
1 polymer ?
#
loop_
_entity_poly.entity_id
_entity_poly.type
_entity_poly.pdbx_seq_one_letter_code
_entity_poly.pdbx_strand_id
1 'polypeptide(L)'
;MTWQDIAITVIIIAFSYALLPQVYQGFKQKKGFINLQTSAITSTGMYILCFVYFTLGLYFSTVMAFVTGTLWTILFLQKITYK
;
A
#
# COMPACT_ATOMS: atom_id res chain seq x y z
N MET A 1 3.08 20.22 11.25
CA MET A 1 2.91 19.55 9.94
C MET A 1 3.68 20.35 8.91
N THR A 2 4.61 19.72 8.18
CA THR A 2 5.23 20.35 7.01
C THR A 2 4.26 20.23 5.83
N TRP A 3 4.40 21.10 4.83
CA TRP A 3 3.60 21.02 3.59
C TRP A 3 3.79 19.66 2.89
N GLN A 4 4.97 19.04 3.06
CA GLN A 4 5.30 17.71 2.55
C GLN A 4 4.40 16.63 3.16
N ASP A 5 4.17 16.67 4.48
CA ASP A 5 3.34 15.68 5.15
C ASP A 5 1.89 15.72 4.62
N ILE A 6 1.36 16.92 4.39
CA ILE A 6 0.02 17.10 3.82
C ILE A 6 -0.03 16.58 2.38
N ALA A 7 0.92 16.99 1.53
CA ALA A 7 0.95 16.58 0.13
C ALA A 7 1.10 15.06 -0.04
N ILE A 8 2.05 14.46 0.69
CA ILE A 8 2.31 13.02 0.66
C ILE A 8 1.09 12.26 1.21
N THR A 9 0.51 12.70 2.31
CA THR A 9 -0.69 12.07 2.89
C THR A 9 -1.85 12.04 1.90
N VAL A 10 -2.15 13.14 1.21
CA VAL A 10 -3.23 13.20 0.20
C VAL A 10 -2.97 12.23 -0.95
N ILE A 11 -1.74 12.17 -1.46
CA ILE A 11 -1.34 11.25 -2.52
C ILE A 11 -1.51 9.79 -2.07
N ILE A 12 -1.03 9.45 -0.87
CA ILE A 12 -1.09 8.09 -0.35
C ILE A 12 -2.53 7.66 -0.04
N ILE A 13 -3.38 8.57 0.42
CA ILE A 13 -4.82 8.31 0.59
C ILE A 13 -5.44 7.96 -0.76
N ALA A 14 -5.17 8.76 -1.81
CA ALA A 14 -5.70 8.49 -3.14
C ALA A 14 -5.24 7.13 -3.69
N PHE A 15 -3.96 6.78 -3.51
CA PHE A 15 -3.42 5.48 -3.90
C PHE A 15 -4.02 4.33 -3.10
N SER A 16 -4.22 4.51 -1.79
CA SER A 16 -4.87 3.50 -0.94
C SER A 16 -6.31 3.25 -1.38
N TYR A 17 -7.04 4.33 -1.66
CA TYR A 17 -8.42 4.24 -2.13
C TYR A 17 -8.52 3.50 -3.47
N ALA A 18 -7.59 3.78 -4.40
CA ALA A 18 -7.54 3.09 -5.70
C ALA A 18 -7.30 1.57 -5.57
N LEU A 19 -6.65 1.11 -4.50
CA LEU A 19 -6.39 -0.31 -4.26
C LEU A 19 -7.59 -1.05 -3.66
N LEU A 20 -8.49 -0.36 -2.95
CA LEU A 20 -9.62 -1.01 -2.26
C LEU A 20 -10.52 -1.84 -3.21
N PRO A 21 -10.93 -1.34 -4.39
CA PRO A 21 -11.69 -2.15 -5.35
C PRO A 21 -10.93 -3.38 -5.82
N GLN A 22 -9.61 -3.27 -5.98
CA GLN A 22 -8.77 -4.36 -6.45
C GLN A 22 -8.63 -5.47 -5.41
N VAL A 23 -8.43 -5.09 -4.14
CA VAL A 23 -8.44 -6.03 -3.01
C VAL A 23 -9.81 -6.71 -2.89
N TYR A 24 -10.90 -5.94 -2.95
CA TYR A 24 -12.26 -6.47 -2.87
C TYR A 24 -12.56 -7.46 -4.01
N GLN A 25 -12.22 -7.11 -5.25
CA GLN A 25 -12.42 -8.00 -6.40
C GLN A 25 -11.57 -9.26 -6.30
N GLY A 26 -10.33 -9.17 -5.80
CA GLY A 26 -9.46 -10.32 -5.57
C GLY A 26 -10.07 -11.36 -4.64
N PHE A 27 -10.70 -10.92 -3.54
CA PHE A 27 -11.45 -11.80 -2.64
C PHE A 27 -12.74 -12.32 -3.26
N LYS A 28 -13.53 -11.45 -3.90
CA LYS A 28 -14.83 -11.82 -4.50
C LYS A 28 -14.68 -12.88 -5.59
N GLN A 29 -13.66 -12.75 -6.43
CA GLN A 29 -13.43 -13.64 -7.57
C GLN A 29 -12.44 -14.77 -7.24
N LYS A 30 -11.86 -14.79 -6.03
CA LYS A 30 -10.79 -15.70 -5.61
C LYS A 30 -9.69 -15.79 -6.68
N LYS A 31 -9.17 -14.62 -7.08
CA LYS A 31 -8.14 -14.50 -8.13
C LYS A 31 -7.12 -13.43 -7.77
N GLY A 32 -5.84 -13.77 -7.91
CA GLY A 32 -4.75 -12.80 -7.81
C GLY A 32 -4.56 -12.03 -9.12
N PHE A 33 -5.17 -10.85 -9.24
CA PHE A 33 -5.10 -10.00 -10.43
C PHE A 33 -3.72 -9.39 -10.67
N ILE A 34 -2.96 -9.17 -9.60
CA ILE A 34 -1.65 -8.54 -9.66
C ILE A 34 -0.56 -9.61 -9.73
N ASN A 35 0.49 -9.32 -10.50
CA ASN A 35 1.68 -10.17 -10.57
C ASN A 35 2.35 -10.27 -9.18
N LEU A 36 2.83 -11.47 -8.83
CA LEU A 36 3.52 -11.73 -7.58
C LEU A 36 4.74 -10.81 -7.36
N GLN A 37 5.55 -10.61 -8.41
CA GLN A 37 6.74 -9.75 -8.34
C GLN A 37 6.35 -8.28 -8.09
N THR A 38 5.33 -7.79 -8.80
CA THR A 38 4.85 -6.40 -8.63
C THR A 38 4.32 -6.17 -7.22
N SER A 39 3.49 -7.08 -6.71
CA SER A 39 2.94 -6.94 -5.35
C SER A 39 4.00 -7.08 -4.26
N ALA A 40 4.99 -7.96 -4.43
CA ALA A 40 6.10 -8.15 -3.50
C ALA A 40 7.02 -6.92 -3.42
N ILE A 41 7.46 -6.40 -4.57
CA ILE A 41 8.36 -5.24 -4.64
C ILE A 41 7.65 -4.01 -4.07
N THR A 42 6.40 -3.76 -4.48
CA THR A 42 5.66 -2.58 -4.01
C THR A 42 5.33 -2.65 -2.53
N SER A 43 4.90 -3.81 -2.00
CA SER A 43 4.68 -4.00 -0.56
C SER A 43 5.95 -3.68 0.24
N THR A 44 7.09 -4.26 -0.16
CA THR A 44 8.38 -4.02 0.49
C THR A 44 8.78 -2.54 0.42
N GLY A 45 8.64 -1.94 -0.77
CA GLY A 45 8.93 -0.52 -0.98
C GLY A 45 8.09 0.40 -0.12
N MET A 46 6.80 0.10 0.09
CA MET A 46 5.92 0.90 0.95
C MET A 46 6.32 0.81 2.42
N TYR A 47 6.79 -0.34 2.92
CA TYR A 47 7.31 -0.43 4.28
C TYR A 47 8.65 0.29 4.44
N ILE A 48 9.52 0.26 3.42
CA ILE A 48 10.74 1.08 3.41
C ILE A 48 10.38 2.58 3.45
N LEU A 49 9.42 3.03 2.65
CA LEU A 49 8.93 4.41 2.67
C LEU A 49 8.31 4.80 4.00
N CYS A 50 7.55 3.89 4.62
CA CYS A 50 7.02 4.08 5.97
C CYS A 50 8.16 4.36 6.98
N PHE A 51 9.24 3.56 6.94
CA PHE A 51 10.40 3.79 7.79
C PHE A 51 11.08 5.13 7.49
N VAL A 52 11.26 5.48 6.20
CA VAL A 52 11.83 6.78 5.80
C VAL A 52 10.98 7.95 6.33
N TYR A 53 9.67 7.93 6.13
CA TYR A 53 8.77 8.98 6.64
C TYR A 53 8.80 9.09 8.15
N PHE A 54 8.91 7.96 8.86
CA PHE A 54 9.06 7.95 10.30
C PHE A 54 10.36 8.65 10.72
N THR A 55 11.48 8.34 10.07
CA THR A 55 12.77 9.00 10.37
C THR A 55 12.78 10.50 10.04
N LEU A 56 11.94 10.95 9.11
CA LEU A 56 11.77 12.36 8.75
C LEU A 56 10.73 13.10 9.63
N GLY A 57 10.09 12.41 10.58
CA GLY A 57 9.05 12.99 11.44
C GLY A 57 7.71 13.28 10.72
N LEU A 58 7.47 12.66 9.57
CA LEU A 58 6.24 12.79 8.78
C LEU A 58 5.20 11.78 9.26
N TYR A 59 4.67 11.96 10.46
CA TYR A 59 3.86 10.96 11.15
C TYR A 59 2.58 10.57 10.40
N PHE A 60 1.87 11.53 9.80
CA PHE A 60 0.64 11.21 9.05
C PHE A 60 0.94 10.40 7.79
N SER A 61 1.95 10.84 7.03
CA SER A 61 2.44 10.12 5.87
C SER A 61 2.93 8.71 6.22
N THR A 62 3.55 8.54 7.40
CA THR A 62 4.00 7.24 7.92
C THR A 62 2.83 6.29 8.11
N VAL A 63 1.79 6.72 8.83
CA VAL A 63 0.59 5.90 9.07
C VAL A 63 -0.09 5.53 7.75
N MET A 64 -0.22 6.49 6.84
CA MET A 64 -0.84 6.22 5.55
C MET A 64 0.01 5.27 4.69
N ALA A 65 1.33 5.43 4.66
CA ALA A 65 2.22 4.54 3.93
C ALA A 65 2.14 3.10 4.47
N PHE A 66 2.02 2.95 5.80
CA PHE A 66 1.81 1.65 6.43
C PHE A 66 0.48 1.00 6.00
N VAL A 67 -0.61 1.76 5.95
CA VAL A 67 -1.92 1.29 5.46
C VAL A 67 -1.80 0.81 4.01
N THR A 68 -1.20 1.62 3.13
CA THR A 68 -1.04 1.24 1.72
C THR A 68 -0.12 0.05 1.55
N GLY A 69 0.97 -0.02 2.32
CA GLY A 69 1.87 -1.18 2.34
C GLY A 69 1.12 -2.45 2.73
N THR A 70 0.24 -2.37 3.72
CA THR A 70 -0.63 -3.47 4.14
C THR A 70 -1.61 -3.89 3.02
N LEU A 71 -2.21 -2.95 2.30
CA LEU A 71 -3.05 -3.27 1.13
C LEU A 71 -2.27 -4.01 0.03
N TRP A 72 -1.04 -3.59 -0.27
CA TRP A 72 -0.18 -4.30 -1.21
C TRP A 72 0.21 -5.69 -0.71
N THR A 73 0.48 -5.84 0.58
CA THR A 73 0.71 -7.15 1.20
C THR A 73 -0.51 -8.05 1.04
N ILE A 74 -1.73 -7.53 1.21
CA ILE A 74 -2.95 -8.29 0.97
C ILE A 74 -3.03 -8.74 -0.49
N LEU A 75 -2.73 -7.88 -1.46
CA LEU A 75 -2.71 -8.26 -2.89
C LEU A 75 -1.65 -9.34 -3.17
N PHE A 76 -0.49 -9.25 -2.54
CA PHE A 76 0.55 -10.28 -2.61
C PHE A 76 0.05 -11.61 -2.06
N LEU A 77 -0.56 -11.61 -0.88
CA LEU A 77 -1.15 -12.81 -0.27
C LEU A 77 -2.30 -13.38 -1.11
N GLN A 78 -3.12 -12.53 -1.72
CA GLN A 78 -4.15 -12.95 -2.66
C GLN A 78 -3.53 -13.67 -3.86
N LYS A 79 -2.41 -13.20 -4.40
CA LYS A 79 -1.75 -13.89 -5.51
C LYS A 79 -1.14 -15.25 -5.13
N ILE A 80 -0.66 -15.39 -3.91
CA ILE A 80 -0.16 -16.67 -3.39
C ILE A 80 -1.31 -17.65 -3.15
N THR A 81 -2.42 -17.15 -2.59
CA THR A 81 -3.55 -17.98 -2.16
C THR A 81 -4.46 -18.35 -3.34
N TYR A 82 -4.69 -17.39 -4.24
CA TYR A 82 -5.59 -17.51 -5.37
C TYR A 82 -4.79 -17.50 -6.67
N LYS A 83 -4.81 -18.62 -7.40
CA LYS A 83 -4.08 -18.81 -8.67
C LYS A 83 -4.41 -17.70 -9.69
#